data_AF-A0A9X4JSQ8-F1
#
_entry.id   AF-A0A9X4JSQ8-F1
#
_cell.length_a   1.000
_cell.length_b   1.000
_cell.length_c   1.000
_cell.angle_alpha   90.00
_cell.angle_beta   90.00
_cell.angle_gamma   90.00
#
_symmetry.space_group_name_H-M   'P 1'
#
loop_
_entity.id
_entity.type
_entity.pdbx_description
1 polymer ?
#
loop_
_entity_poly.entity_id
_entity_poly.type
_entity_poly.pdbx_seq_one_letter_code
_entity_poly.pdbx_strand_id
1 'polypeptide(L)'
;MNTPLLLVQIPPKDNQQSQATSAIIETEIIAIAVYGKDIGVPLAVSIQRVFDAEKPFRFPTEITQGVTKTRIVYRYTLAQWHELLEVTTLPTTPAALKQLMIPMLLYMKQNFPDIFNDIEYDREFGPEQYAELIPME
;
A
#
# COMPACT_ATOMS: atom_id res chain seq x y z
N MET A 1 -3.61 7.20 19.47
CA MET A 1 -2.30 6.85 18.86
C MET A 1 -2.34 7.32 17.42
N ASN A 2 -1.31 8.00 16.95
CA ASN A 2 -1.31 8.66 15.65
C ASN A 2 -0.67 7.75 14.58
N THR A 3 -1.21 6.55 14.40
CA THR A 3 -0.76 5.60 13.37
C THR A 3 -1.24 6.09 12.00
N PRO A 4 -0.44 6.00 10.93
CA PRO A 4 -0.87 6.39 9.60
C PRO A 4 -1.95 5.45 9.08
N LEU A 5 -2.72 5.92 8.10
CA LEU A 5 -3.67 5.07 7.37
C LEU A 5 -3.03 4.57 6.07
N LEU A 6 -3.23 3.29 5.76
CA LEU A 6 -2.75 2.65 4.54
C LEU A 6 -3.95 2.18 3.70
N LEU A 7 -4.23 2.87 2.61
CA LEU A 7 -5.26 2.46 1.65
C LEU A 7 -4.63 1.59 0.58
N VAL A 8 -5.19 0.41 0.29
CA VAL A 8 -4.61 -0.52 -0.70
C VAL A 8 -5.64 -0.91 -1.74
N GLN A 9 -5.32 -0.71 -3.02
CA GLN A 9 -6.12 -1.11 -4.16
C GLN A 9 -5.42 -2.26 -4.89
N ILE A 10 -6.07 -3.44 -4.88
CA ILE A 10 -5.67 -4.59 -5.69
C ILE A 10 -6.63 -4.64 -6.89
N PRO A 11 -6.13 -4.73 -8.14
CA PRO A 11 -7.01 -4.88 -9.29
C PRO A 11 -7.84 -6.17 -9.17
N PRO A 12 -9.09 -6.18 -9.66
CA PRO A 12 -9.94 -7.36 -9.59
C PRO A 12 -9.24 -8.55 -10.24
N LYS A 13 -9.27 -9.70 -9.55
CA LYS A 13 -8.80 -10.96 -10.11
C LYS A 13 -9.75 -11.35 -11.22
N ASP A 14 -9.43 -11.01 -12.47
CA ASP A 14 -10.15 -11.58 -13.60
C ASP A 14 -10.10 -13.10 -13.48
N ASN A 15 -11.26 -13.76 -13.55
CA ASN A 15 -11.44 -15.22 -13.45
C ASN A 15 -10.84 -15.95 -14.67
N GLN A 16 -9.62 -15.62 -15.07
CA GLN A 16 -8.86 -16.32 -16.10
C GLN A 16 -7.87 -17.25 -15.41
N GLN A 17 -8.38 -18.41 -14.99
CA GLN A 17 -7.57 -19.60 -14.80
C GLN A 17 -6.70 -19.76 -16.06
N SER A 18 -5.37 -19.66 -15.90
CA SER A 18 -4.32 -19.74 -16.94
C SER A 18 -3.66 -18.42 -17.38
N GLN A 19 -3.43 -17.45 -16.49
CA GLN A 19 -2.39 -16.44 -16.75
C GLN A 19 -1.02 -16.97 -16.33
N ALA A 20 -0.04 -16.90 -17.23
CA ALA A 20 1.34 -17.27 -16.97
C ALA A 20 1.90 -16.50 -15.76
N THR A 21 2.75 -17.12 -14.95
CA THR A 21 3.36 -16.52 -13.74
C THR A 21 3.95 -15.12 -14.00
N SER A 22 4.47 -14.87 -15.20
CA SER A 22 4.99 -13.56 -15.62
C SER A 22 3.93 -12.47 -15.65
N ALA A 23 2.70 -12.76 -16.10
CA ALA A 23 1.61 -11.78 -16.16
C ALA A 23 1.11 -11.41 -14.75
N ILE A 24 1.13 -12.35 -13.82
CA ILE A 24 0.78 -12.10 -12.42
C ILE A 24 1.80 -11.15 -11.79
N ILE A 25 3.09 -11.38 -12.02
CA ILE A 25 4.18 -10.55 -11.47
C ILE A 25 4.08 -9.09 -11.94
N GLU A 26 3.63 -8.86 -13.17
CA GLU A 26 3.42 -7.51 -13.74
C GLU A 26 2.17 -6.80 -13.22
N THR A 27 1.33 -7.47 -12.41
CA THR A 27 0.15 -6.85 -11.80
C THR A 27 0.55 -5.67 -10.93
N GLU A 28 0.00 -4.49 -11.23
CA GLU A 28 0.24 -3.27 -10.47
C GLU A 28 -0.69 -3.20 -9.26
N ILE A 29 -0.10 -2.97 -8.08
CA ILE A 29 -0.83 -2.67 -6.85
C ILE A 29 -0.53 -1.24 -6.43
N ILE A 30 -1.57 -0.53 -6.03
CA ILE A 30 -1.49 0.85 -5.55
C ILE A 30 -1.73 0.85 -4.04
N ALA A 31 -0.81 1.48 -3.30
CA ALA A 31 -0.98 1.73 -1.88
C ALA A 31 -0.78 3.22 -1.57
N ILE A 32 -1.60 3.77 -0.68
CA ILE A 32 -1.56 5.19 -0.30
C ILE A 32 -1.38 5.27 1.22
N ALA A 33 -0.22 5.75 1.65
CA ALA A 33 0.03 6.07 3.05
C ALA A 33 -0.39 7.51 3.35
N VAL A 34 -1.19 7.72 4.39
CA VAL A 34 -1.70 9.03 4.81
C VAL A 34 -1.25 9.33 6.24
N TYR A 35 -0.55 10.45 6.40
CA TYR A 35 -0.08 10.97 7.68
C TYR A 35 -0.81 12.29 8.00
N GLY A 36 -1.23 12.50 9.25
CA GLY A 36 -1.94 13.72 9.66
C GLY A 36 -2.36 13.73 11.13
N LYS A 37 -2.80 14.89 11.63
CA LYS A 37 -2.90 15.12 13.08
C LYS A 37 -4.11 14.45 13.75
N ASP A 38 -5.22 14.16 13.05
CA ASP A 38 -6.38 13.40 13.58
C ASP A 38 -7.16 12.75 12.41
N ILE A 39 -6.86 11.49 12.08
CA ILE A 39 -7.18 10.83 10.79
C ILE A 39 -8.63 10.30 10.71
N GLY A 40 -9.37 10.60 9.63
CA GLY A 40 -10.64 9.94 9.27
C GLY A 40 -10.84 9.88 7.74
N VAL A 41 -11.23 8.71 7.21
CA VAL A 41 -11.40 8.44 5.75
C VAL A 41 -12.55 7.46 5.54
N PRO A 42 -13.76 7.88 5.08
CA PRO A 42 -14.16 7.74 3.65
C PRO A 42 -15.24 8.78 3.19
N LEU A 43 -15.52 9.02 1.89
CA LEU A 43 -16.52 8.26 1.10
C LEU A 43 -16.21 8.22 -0.41
N ALA A 44 -15.27 9.04 -0.85
CA ALA A 44 -15.03 9.20 -2.27
C ALA A 44 -13.58 9.65 -2.42
N VAL A 45 -12.73 8.70 -2.81
CA VAL A 45 -11.38 8.96 -3.31
C VAL A 45 -11.51 9.60 -4.73
N SER A 46 -12.38 10.61 -4.87
CA SER A 46 -13.10 10.94 -6.11
C SER A 46 -12.74 12.27 -6.77
N ILE A 47 -11.95 13.14 -6.14
CA ILE A 47 -11.38 14.27 -6.89
C ILE A 47 -10.06 13.81 -7.48
N GLN A 48 -10.19 13.09 -8.57
CA GLN A 48 -9.10 12.58 -9.37
C GLN A 48 -8.59 13.68 -10.30
N ARG A 49 -7.43 14.25 -10.00
CA ARG A 49 -6.75 15.11 -10.97
C ARG A 49 -6.16 14.21 -12.06
N VAL A 50 -6.63 14.37 -13.29
CA VAL A 50 -6.06 13.72 -14.47
C VAL A 50 -4.84 14.54 -14.88
N PHE A 51 -3.68 13.90 -14.88
CA PHE A 51 -2.47 14.49 -15.44
C PHE A 51 -2.35 14.05 -16.91
N ASP A 52 -1.97 15.00 -17.76
CA ASP A 52 -1.86 14.82 -19.21
C ASP A 52 -0.57 14.04 -19.52
N ALA A 53 -0.67 12.71 -19.45
CA ALA A 53 0.38 11.76 -19.82
C ALA A 53 -0.20 10.70 -20.77
N GLU A 54 0.64 9.97 -21.49
CA GLU A 54 0.20 8.93 -22.46
C GLU A 54 -0.77 7.90 -21.86
N LYS A 55 -0.71 7.67 -20.54
CA LYS A 55 -1.75 6.98 -19.77
C LYS A 55 -2.30 7.94 -18.70
N PRO A 56 -3.59 8.34 -18.75
CA PRO A 56 -4.16 9.24 -17.77
C PRO A 56 -4.17 8.58 -16.39
N PHE A 57 -3.55 9.21 -15.41
CA PHE A 57 -3.60 8.76 -14.02
C PHE A 57 -4.36 9.76 -13.15
N ARG A 58 -5.03 9.23 -12.13
CA ARG A 58 -6.08 9.88 -11.37
C ARG A 58 -5.61 10.06 -9.92
N PHE A 59 -5.28 11.29 -9.51
CA PHE A 59 -4.78 11.55 -8.15
C PHE A 59 -5.88 12.10 -7.22
N PRO A 60 -6.19 11.48 -6.08
CA PRO A 60 -7.19 12.00 -5.13
C PRO A 60 -6.68 13.24 -4.39
N THR A 61 -7.14 14.44 -4.76
CA THR A 61 -6.80 15.68 -4.06
C THR A 61 -7.89 16.09 -3.09
N GLU A 62 -7.51 16.28 -1.82
CA GLU A 62 -8.33 17.03 -0.85
C GLU A 62 -7.55 18.32 -0.52
N ILE A 63 -8.20 19.47 -0.59
CA ILE A 63 -7.66 20.75 -0.13
C ILE A 63 -8.45 21.12 1.12
N THR A 64 -7.82 21.09 2.30
CA THR A 64 -8.42 21.64 3.52
C THR A 64 -7.38 22.49 4.23
N GLN A 65 -7.74 23.73 4.58
CA GLN A 65 -6.84 24.70 5.20
C GLN A 65 -6.42 24.26 6.61
N GLY A 66 -5.14 24.43 6.93
CA GLY A 66 -4.65 24.54 8.32
C GLY A 66 -3.83 23.38 8.90
N VAL A 67 -3.70 22.22 8.24
CA VAL A 67 -2.83 21.12 8.71
C VAL A 67 -2.17 20.41 7.52
N THR A 68 -0.85 20.23 7.54
CA THR A 68 -0.12 19.48 6.50
C THR A 68 -0.42 17.98 6.66
N LYS A 69 -1.39 17.47 5.88
CA LYS A 69 -1.51 16.02 5.64
C LYS A 69 -0.46 15.61 4.59
N THR A 70 0.34 14.60 4.88
CA THR A 70 1.30 14.04 3.91
C THR A 70 0.72 12.77 3.32
N ARG A 71 0.67 12.67 1.99
CA ARG A 71 0.25 11.47 1.27
C ARG A 71 1.41 10.94 0.45
N ILE A 72 1.71 9.65 0.58
CA ILE A 72 2.69 8.96 -0.24
C ILE A 72 1.96 7.90 -1.04
N VAL A 73 2.09 7.94 -2.37
CA VAL A 73 1.48 6.97 -3.27
C VAL A 73 2.57 6.03 -3.77
N TYR A 74 2.37 4.75 -3.52
CA TYR A 74 3.18 3.67 -4.04
C TYR A 74 2.40 3.01 -5.17
N ARG A 75 3.02 2.92 -6.34
CA ARG A 75 2.49 2.19 -7.48
C ARG A 75 3.60 1.29 -7.98
N TYR A 76 3.47 0.02 -7.69
CA TYR A 76 4.50 -0.98 -7.96
C TYR A 76 3.86 -2.26 -8.49
N THR A 77 4.61 -2.97 -9.32
CA THR A 77 4.29 -4.35 -9.68
C THR A 77 4.48 -5.28 -8.48
N LEU A 78 4.00 -6.52 -8.56
CA LEU A 78 4.22 -7.50 -7.49
C LEU A 78 5.72 -7.77 -7.24
N ALA A 79 6.54 -7.83 -8.30
CA ALA A 79 7.99 -7.98 -8.16
C ALA A 79 8.61 -6.79 -7.41
N GLN A 80 8.23 -5.57 -7.76
CA GLN A 80 8.74 -4.37 -7.10
C GLN A 80 8.28 -4.28 -5.64
N TRP A 81 7.03 -4.70 -5.36
CA TRP A 81 6.55 -4.83 -3.99
C TRP A 81 7.35 -5.87 -3.21
N HIS A 82 7.70 -7.01 -3.81
CA HIS A 82 8.50 -8.05 -3.18
C HIS A 82 9.87 -7.52 -2.76
N GLU A 83 10.63 -6.96 -3.70
CA GLU A 83 11.94 -6.36 -3.44
C GLU A 83 11.89 -5.27 -2.36
N LEU A 84 10.87 -4.41 -2.41
CA LEU A 84 10.69 -3.34 -1.42
C LEU A 84 10.41 -3.91 -0.03
N LEU A 85 9.50 -4.88 0.08
CA LEU A 85 9.08 -5.42 1.37
C LEU A 85 10.15 -6.30 2.00
N GLU A 86 10.97 -6.99 1.20
CA GLU A 86 12.11 -7.77 1.68
C GLU A 86 13.08 -6.93 2.51
N VAL A 87 13.37 -5.70 2.07
CA VAL A 87 14.32 -4.82 2.77
C VAL A 87 13.66 -3.95 3.84
N THR A 88 12.41 -3.53 3.62
CA THR A 88 11.75 -2.53 4.48
C THR A 88 10.98 -3.11 5.68
N THR A 89 10.99 -4.43 5.85
CA THR A 89 10.30 -5.09 6.97
C THR A 89 11.26 -5.72 8.00
N LEU A 90 12.57 -5.63 7.76
CA LEU A 90 13.61 -6.17 8.66
C LEU A 90 13.70 -5.44 10.01
N PRO A 91 14.21 -6.08 11.07
CA PRO A 91 14.34 -5.46 12.41
C PRO A 91 15.14 -4.16 12.44
N THR A 92 16.19 -4.06 11.60
CA THR A 92 17.08 -2.90 11.48
C THR A 92 16.41 -1.69 10.83
N THR A 93 15.26 -1.88 10.19
CA THR A 93 14.55 -0.82 9.47
C THR A 93 13.92 0.19 10.45
N PRO A 94 13.94 1.50 10.14
CA PRO A 94 13.32 2.51 11.00
C PRO A 94 11.85 2.20 11.31
N ALA A 95 11.45 2.38 12.56
CA ALA A 95 10.10 2.07 13.06
C ALA A 95 8.98 2.71 12.25
N ALA A 96 9.16 3.96 11.78
CA ALA A 96 8.19 4.67 10.95
C ALA A 96 7.93 3.97 9.60
N LEU A 97 8.94 3.30 9.05
CA LEU A 97 8.80 2.55 7.80
C LEU A 97 8.18 1.18 8.07
N LYS A 98 8.61 0.48 9.13
CA LYS A 98 8.01 -0.79 9.59
C LYS A 98 6.50 -0.64 9.86
N GLN A 99 6.10 0.48 10.45
CA GLN A 99 4.71 0.85 10.70
C GLN A 99 3.82 0.78 9.45
N LEU A 100 4.35 1.08 8.26
CA LEU A 100 3.62 0.93 7.00
C LEU A 100 3.87 -0.42 6.32
N MET A 101 5.13 -0.85 6.26
CA MET A 101 5.54 -1.94 5.37
C MET A 101 5.20 -3.31 5.94
N ILE A 102 5.20 -3.48 7.26
CA ILE A 102 4.80 -4.76 7.88
C ILE A 102 3.30 -5.05 7.64
N PRO A 103 2.34 -4.16 7.94
CA PRO A 103 0.94 -4.43 7.63
C PRO A 103 0.70 -4.61 6.12
N MET A 104 1.44 -3.90 5.27
CA MET A 104 1.40 -4.10 3.82
C MET A 104 1.85 -5.51 3.41
N LEU A 105 2.98 -5.99 3.94
CA LEU A 105 3.47 -7.34 3.70
C LEU A 105 2.48 -8.41 4.17
N LEU A 106 1.92 -8.25 5.37
CA LEU A 106 0.92 -9.19 5.90
C LEU A 106 -0.30 -9.28 4.99
N TYR A 107 -0.77 -8.14 4.48
CA TYR A 107 -1.85 -8.08 3.51
C TYR A 107 -1.48 -8.73 2.17
N MET A 108 -0.24 -8.57 1.72
CA MET A 108 0.26 -9.23 0.50
C MET A 108 0.39 -10.74 0.65
N LYS A 109 0.88 -11.24 1.79
CA LYS A 109 0.92 -12.68 2.10
C LYS A 109 -0.48 -13.32 2.08
N GLN A 110 -1.50 -12.59 2.54
CA GLN A 110 -2.89 -13.06 2.49
C GLN A 110 -3.42 -13.14 1.05
N ASN A 111 -3.11 -12.16 0.20
CA ASN A 111 -3.67 -12.06 -1.15
C ASN A 111 -2.87 -12.81 -2.23
N PHE A 112 -1.55 -12.92 -2.04
CA PHE A 112 -0.56 -13.48 -2.96
C PHE A 112 0.49 -14.34 -2.20
N PRO A 113 0.06 -15.40 -1.49
CA PRO A 113 0.96 -16.21 -0.65
C PRO A 113 2.14 -16.80 -1.44
N ASP A 114 1.92 -17.20 -2.69
CA ASP A 114 2.94 -17.81 -3.55
C ASP A 114 4.11 -16.87 -3.88
N ILE A 115 3.90 -15.55 -3.74
CA ILE A 115 4.90 -14.53 -4.05
C ILE A 115 5.56 -14.04 -2.77
N PHE A 116 4.83 -13.81 -1.67
CA PHE A 116 5.35 -13.07 -0.52
C PHE A 116 5.61 -13.91 0.74
N ASN A 117 5.22 -15.20 0.79
CA ASN A 117 5.34 -15.97 2.02
C ASN A 117 6.79 -16.17 2.48
N ASP A 118 7.75 -16.13 1.56
CA ASP A 118 9.19 -16.25 1.78
C ASP A 118 9.81 -15.05 2.51
N ILE A 119 9.19 -13.87 2.46
CA ILE A 119 9.73 -12.66 3.09
C ILE A 119 9.53 -12.71 4.61
N GLU A 120 10.62 -12.70 5.37
CA GLU A 120 10.58 -12.51 6.84
C GLU A 120 10.41 -11.02 7.21
N TYR A 121 9.87 -10.77 8.40
CA TYR A 121 9.69 -9.41 8.93
C TYR A 121 9.98 -9.37 10.43
N ASP A 122 10.15 -8.17 10.96
CA ASP A 122 10.35 -7.92 12.38
C ASP A 122 9.10 -8.27 13.20
N ARG A 123 9.13 -9.45 13.82
CA ARG A 123 8.04 -9.95 14.70
C ARG A 123 8.07 -9.31 16.09
N GLU A 124 9.14 -8.59 16.45
CA GLU A 124 9.21 -7.83 17.70
C GLU A 124 8.51 -6.47 17.58
N PHE A 125 8.30 -5.99 16.36
CA PHE A 125 7.50 -4.79 16.11
C PHE A 125 6.01 -5.09 16.28
N GLY A 126 5.42 -4.55 17.35
CA GLY A 126 4.09 -4.90 17.83
C GLY A 126 2.94 -4.42 16.92
N PRO A 127 1.87 -5.22 16.75
CA PRO A 127 0.72 -4.85 15.92
C PRO A 127 0.02 -3.54 16.31
N GLU A 128 0.08 -3.13 17.57
CA GLU A 128 -0.44 -1.86 18.07
C GLU A 128 0.24 -0.63 17.45
N GLN A 129 1.41 -0.83 16.85
CA GLN A 129 2.16 0.23 16.17
C GLN A 129 1.86 0.29 14.67
N TYR A 130 1.12 -0.69 14.13
CA TYR A 130 0.90 -0.80 12.70
C TYR A 130 -0.03 0.31 12.20
N ALA A 131 0.18 0.69 10.94
CA ALA A 131 -0.79 1.48 10.20
C ALA A 131 -2.11 0.73 10.11
N GLU A 132 -3.22 1.45 10.20
CA GLU A 132 -4.54 0.88 9.91
C GLU A 132 -4.66 0.69 8.39
N LEU A 133 -4.87 -0.55 7.95
CA LEU A 133 -4.97 -0.91 6.54
C LEU A 133 -6.44 -1.02 6.12
N ILE A 134 -6.84 -0.26 5.09
CA ILE A 134 -8.19 -0.30 4.51
C ILE A 134 -8.09 -0.70 3.03
N PRO A 135 -8.67 -1.84 2.63
CA PRO A 135 -8.82 -2.20 1.22
C PRO A 135 -9.73 -1.21 0.50
N MET A 136 -9.34 -0.81 -0.70
CA MET A 136 -10.18 -0.03 -1.62
C MET A 136 -10.85 -0.98 -2.60
N GLU A 137 -12.18 -0.90 -2.72
CA GLU A 137 -12.97 -1.56 -3.77
C GLU A 137 -12.83 -0.84 -5.13
#